data_AF-A0A7W6S1Y9-F1
#
_entry.id   AF-A0A7W6S1Y9-F1
#
_cell.length_a   1.000
_cell.length_b   1.000
_cell.length_c   1.000
_cell.angle_alpha   90.00
_cell.angle_beta   90.00
_cell.angle_gamma   90.00
#
_symmetry.space_group_name_H-M   'P 1'
#
loop_
_entity.id
_entity.type
_entity.pdbx_description
1 polymer ?
#
loop_
_entity_poly.entity_id
_entity_poly.type
_entity_poly.pdbx_seq_one_letter_code
_entity_poly.pdbx_strand_id
1 'polypeptide(L)'
;MKPECDAGFHARLNLILADEKSSTAFARRAGLSQSGFRRIEKGGEPGLQSLLSIAQAAGVSIEWLATGEGPMRRDPAPAQGQAQERAQDQPRGQAATDAATAPPESRPAPPAPPALDGRLLGMCFEGIKRTYKEANARIDDRSAGIMAARLYEDVLAATADDPDPEPARRAALRMGLQHLRRDLQTPASPAASSKHSA
;
A
#
# COMPACT_ATOMS: atom_id res chain seq x y z
N MET A 1 17.85 39.52 12.06
CA MET A 1 18.42 38.28 12.60
C MET A 1 17.46 37.74 13.66
N LYS A 2 16.66 36.72 13.33
CA LYS A 2 15.93 35.84 14.26
C LYS A 2 15.78 34.48 13.57
N PRO A 3 16.40 33.40 14.06
CA PRO A 3 16.24 32.07 13.47
C PRO A 3 15.51 31.15 14.46
N GLU A 4 14.20 31.24 14.65
CA GLU A 4 13.54 30.44 15.72
C GLU A 4 12.12 29.90 15.42
N CYS A 5 11.69 29.70 14.16
CA CYS A 5 10.35 29.10 13.93
C CYS A 5 10.19 28.06 12.81
N ASP A 6 11.27 27.54 12.21
CA ASP A 6 11.18 26.48 11.20
C ASP A 6 11.32 25.06 11.77
N ALA A 7 10.74 24.82 12.95
CA ALA A 7 10.53 23.48 13.50
C ALA A 7 9.30 22.83 12.83
N GLY A 8 9.28 22.83 11.49
CA GLY A 8 8.17 22.35 10.68
C GLY A 8 7.98 20.83 10.72
N PHE A 9 6.93 20.35 10.06
CA PHE A 9 6.64 18.91 9.90
C PHE A 9 7.87 18.10 9.44
N HIS A 10 8.70 18.67 8.56
CA HIS A 10 9.91 18.04 8.03
C HIS A 10 10.98 17.78 9.09
N ALA A 11 11.13 18.66 10.08
CA ALA A 11 12.05 18.45 11.19
C ALA A 11 11.62 17.25 12.05
N ARG A 12 10.31 17.12 12.32
CA ARG A 12 9.74 15.97 13.04
C ARG A 12 9.82 14.68 12.24
N LEU A 13 9.61 14.76 10.92
CA LEU A 13 9.79 13.63 10.02
C LEU A 13 11.25 13.14 10.03
N ASN A 14 12.22 14.05 9.97
CA ASN A 14 13.64 13.70 10.05
C ASN A 14 14.00 13.07 11.41
N LEU A 15 13.37 13.51 12.50
CA LEU A 15 13.58 12.93 13.83
C LEU A 15 13.11 11.46 13.88
N ILE A 16 11.97 11.15 13.26
CA ILE A 16 11.50 9.76 13.11
C ILE A 16 12.46 8.94 12.25
N LEU A 17 12.94 9.52 11.14
CA LEU A 17 13.81 8.81 10.20
C LEU A 17 15.23 8.60 10.73
N ALA A 18 15.68 9.39 11.70
CA ALA A 18 16.98 9.21 12.35
C ALA A 18 17.08 7.89 13.12
N ASP A 19 15.97 7.42 13.70
CA ASP A 19 15.88 6.13 14.40
C ASP A 19 15.72 4.94 13.43
N GLU A 20 15.46 5.20 12.15
CA GLU A 20 15.18 4.20 11.13
C GLU A 20 16.43 3.84 10.31
N LYS A 21 16.63 2.53 10.08
CA LYS A 21 17.81 2.03 9.33
C LYS A 21 17.81 2.45 7.85
N SER A 22 16.63 2.76 7.29
CA SER A 22 16.50 3.15 5.88
C SER A 22 15.17 3.86 5.59
N SER A 23 15.27 5.07 5.02
CA SER A 23 14.14 5.87 4.53
C SER A 23 13.23 5.11 3.55
N THR A 24 13.82 4.34 2.62
CA THR A 24 13.06 3.49 1.68
C THR A 24 12.32 2.34 2.36
N ALA A 25 12.94 1.72 3.37
CA ALA A 25 12.29 0.65 4.13
C ALA A 25 11.12 1.20 4.97
N PHE A 26 11.29 2.37 5.55
CA PHE A 26 10.24 3.09 6.27
C PHE A 26 9.07 3.46 5.34
N ALA A 27 9.34 4.01 4.15
CA ALA A 27 8.29 4.33 3.18
C ALA A 27 7.44 3.11 2.80
N ARG A 28 8.09 1.96 2.54
CA ARG A 28 7.39 0.70 2.26
C ARG A 28 6.55 0.23 3.44
N ARG A 29 7.08 0.35 4.66
CA ARG A 29 6.36 0.01 5.92
C ARG A 29 5.16 0.92 6.16
N ALA A 30 5.25 2.19 5.79
CA ALA A 30 4.16 3.16 5.82
C ALA A 30 3.19 3.02 4.64
N GLY A 31 3.38 2.07 3.73
CA GLY A 31 2.50 1.93 2.55
C GLY A 31 2.58 3.10 1.56
N LEU A 32 3.67 3.88 1.59
CA LEU A 32 3.90 5.01 0.70
C LEU A 32 4.77 4.61 -0.49
N SER A 33 4.42 5.12 -1.68
CA SER A 33 5.27 4.96 -2.87
C SER A 33 6.59 5.70 -2.69
N GLN A 34 7.69 5.18 -3.25
CA GLN A 34 9.00 5.83 -3.15
C GLN A 34 9.00 7.25 -3.71
N SER A 35 8.27 7.50 -4.80
CA SER A 35 8.13 8.83 -5.39
C SER A 35 7.32 9.77 -4.49
N GLY A 36 6.23 9.29 -3.89
CA GLY A 36 5.41 10.05 -2.95
C GLY A 36 6.15 10.40 -1.67
N PHE A 37 6.90 9.43 -1.11
CA PHE A 37 7.71 9.64 0.08
C PHE A 37 8.88 10.62 -0.18
N ARG A 38 9.61 10.45 -1.29
CA ARG A 38 10.68 11.39 -1.68
C ARG A 38 10.18 12.81 -1.92
N ARG A 39 8.94 12.97 -2.40
CA ARG A 39 8.32 14.29 -2.55
C ARG A 39 8.10 14.94 -1.17
N ILE A 40 7.63 14.16 -0.21
CA ILE A 40 7.40 14.64 1.16
C ILE A 40 8.73 14.99 1.82
N GLU A 41 9.73 14.11 1.72
CA GLU A 41 11.09 14.33 2.25
C GLU A 41 11.77 15.60 1.69
N LYS A 42 11.50 15.95 0.42
CA LYS A 42 12.05 17.15 -0.24
C LYS A 42 11.29 18.45 0.08
N GLY A 43 10.38 18.44 1.04
CA GLY A 43 9.63 19.63 1.43
C GLY A 43 8.17 19.65 0.99
N GLY A 44 7.69 18.62 0.29
CA GLY A 44 6.29 18.53 -0.13
C GLY A 44 5.35 18.27 1.04
N GLU A 45 4.18 18.91 1.04
CA GLU A 45 3.19 18.65 2.07
C GLU A 45 2.56 17.26 1.91
N PRO A 46 2.47 16.46 2.99
CA PRO A 46 1.74 15.20 2.99
C PRO A 46 0.23 15.48 3.00
N GLY A 47 -0.53 14.72 2.21
CA GLY A 47 -1.98 14.68 2.40
C GLY A 47 -2.34 13.98 3.71
N LEU A 48 -3.58 14.13 4.18
CA LEU A 48 -4.06 13.54 5.43
C LEU A 48 -3.78 12.03 5.53
N GLN A 49 -3.99 11.29 4.44
CA GLN A 49 -3.72 9.85 4.45
C GLN A 49 -2.24 9.52 4.55
N SER A 50 -1.36 10.24 3.84
CA SER A 50 0.08 10.03 3.95
C SER A 50 0.58 10.35 5.35
N LEU A 51 0.04 11.40 5.97
CA LEU A 51 0.36 11.79 7.35
C LEU A 51 -0.06 10.70 8.35
N LEU A 52 -1.28 10.17 8.22
CA LEU A 52 -1.78 9.09 9.07
C LEU A 52 -0.93 7.82 8.92
N SER A 53 -0.59 7.45 7.68
CA SER A 53 0.27 6.30 7.39
C SER A 53 1.67 6.45 8.00
N ILE A 54 2.28 7.64 7.92
CA ILE A 54 3.58 7.93 8.55
C ILE A 54 3.47 7.82 10.07
N ALA A 55 2.43 8.39 10.67
CA ALA A 55 2.22 8.35 12.12
C ALA A 55 2.05 6.90 12.64
N GLN A 56 1.25 6.09 11.94
CA GLN A 56 1.04 4.68 12.29
C GLN A 56 2.31 3.85 12.13
N ALA A 57 3.06 4.06 11.04
CA ALA A 57 4.34 3.35 10.85
C ALA A 57 5.34 3.74 11.93
N ALA A 58 5.50 5.02 12.22
CA ALA A 58 6.43 5.51 13.23
C ALA A 58 5.98 5.23 14.68
N GLY A 59 4.71 4.86 14.90
CA GLY A 59 4.15 4.70 16.24
C GLY A 59 4.07 6.01 17.02
N VAL A 60 3.86 7.13 16.31
CA VAL A 60 3.80 8.48 16.88
C VAL A 60 2.39 9.06 16.82
N SER A 61 2.12 10.08 17.63
CA SER A 61 0.87 10.83 17.55
C SER A 61 0.81 11.65 16.25
N ILE A 62 -0.32 11.58 15.55
CA ILE A 62 -0.58 12.41 14.36
C ILE A 62 -0.61 13.90 14.70
N GLU A 63 -1.09 14.25 15.89
CA GLU A 63 -1.14 15.61 16.41
C GLU A 63 0.28 16.16 16.57
N TRP A 64 1.15 15.40 17.25
CA TRP A 64 2.56 15.76 17.37
C TRP A 64 3.24 15.86 16.01
N LEU A 65 2.98 14.93 15.09
CA LEU A 65 3.59 14.98 13.76
C LEU A 65 3.12 16.21 12.96
N ALA A 66 1.84 16.56 13.03
CA ALA A 66 1.24 17.67 12.29
C ALA A 66 1.61 19.04 12.86
N THR A 67 1.37 19.25 14.16
CA THR A 67 1.47 20.57 14.80
C THR A 67 2.70 20.68 15.71
N GLY A 68 3.28 19.56 16.13
CA GLY A 68 4.32 19.54 17.17
C GLY A 68 3.75 19.56 18.58
N GLU A 69 2.42 19.55 18.73
CA GLU A 69 1.76 19.60 20.03
C GLU A 69 1.52 18.19 20.62
N GLY A 70 1.56 18.09 21.95
CA GLY A 70 1.34 16.84 22.65
C GLY A 70 2.53 15.87 22.63
N PRO A 71 2.37 14.67 23.19
CA PRO A 71 3.45 13.69 23.30
C PRO A 71 3.74 13.01 21.95
N MET A 72 5.04 12.84 21.65
CA MET A 72 5.51 12.17 20.42
C MET A 72 4.98 10.74 20.31
N ARG A 73 5.00 9.97 21.39
CA ARG A 73 4.45 8.61 21.46
C ARG A 73 3.26 8.61 22.40
N ARG A 74 2.17 7.96 22.01
CA ARG A 74 1.13 7.57 22.98
C ARG A 74 1.63 6.30 23.64
N ASP A 75 2.08 6.38 24.88
CA ASP A 75 2.46 5.20 25.64
C ASP A 75 1.28 4.22 25.69
N PRO A 76 1.47 2.93 25.39
CA PRO A 76 0.50 1.91 25.73
C PRO A 76 0.68 1.57 27.21
N ALA A 77 0.16 2.42 28.10
CA ALA A 77 -0.01 2.10 29.51
C ALA A 77 -1.51 1.97 29.82
N PRO A 78 -1.89 1.03 30.71
CA PRO A 78 -3.23 0.48 30.79
C PRO A 78 -4.23 1.53 31.28
N ALA A 79 -5.50 1.30 30.97
CA ALA A 79 -6.64 2.10 31.40
C ALA A 79 -6.44 2.74 32.79
N GLN A 80 -6.36 4.08 32.84
CA GLN A 80 -6.86 5.04 33.84
C GLN A 80 -6.26 6.42 33.51
N GLY A 81 -7.07 7.41 33.14
CA GLY A 81 -7.54 8.46 34.06
C GLY A 81 -6.40 9.44 34.39
N GLN A 82 -6.45 10.75 34.13
CA GLN A 82 -7.49 11.70 34.52
C GLN A 82 -7.21 13.09 33.88
N ALA A 83 -8.17 14.01 34.07
CA ALA A 83 -8.06 15.48 33.97
C ALA A 83 -8.52 16.16 32.67
N GLN A 84 -9.81 15.99 32.31
CA GLN A 84 -10.63 17.15 31.94
C GLN A 84 -11.69 17.30 33.04
N GLU A 85 -11.26 17.86 34.15
CA GLU A 85 -12.07 18.19 35.31
C GLU A 85 -12.62 19.61 35.11
N ARG A 86 -13.85 19.74 34.62
CA ARG A 86 -14.72 20.89 34.91
C ARG A 86 -16.18 20.43 35.02
N ALA A 87 -16.60 20.29 36.27
CA ALA A 87 -17.95 20.53 36.79
C ALA A 87 -19.12 19.75 36.18
N GLN A 88 -19.62 18.77 36.94
CA GLN A 88 -21.02 18.62 37.40
C GLN A 88 -21.14 17.22 38.04
N ASP A 89 -21.04 17.13 39.37
CA ASP A 89 -22.18 16.94 40.29
C ASP A 89 -23.10 15.76 39.90
N GLN A 90 -22.95 14.62 40.60
CA GLN A 90 -24.00 13.99 41.44
C GLN A 90 -23.63 12.51 41.78
N PRO A 91 -24.00 11.97 42.98
CA PRO A 91 -23.33 10.82 43.58
C PRO A 91 -24.04 9.46 43.42
N ARG A 92 -23.20 8.42 43.39
CA ARG A 92 -23.29 7.09 44.02
C ARG A 92 -24.67 6.49 44.36
N GLY A 93 -24.99 5.39 43.68
CA GLY A 93 -25.68 4.19 44.19
C GLY A 93 -25.26 3.00 43.31
N GLN A 94 -24.52 2.01 43.82
CA GLN A 94 -25.02 0.68 44.26
C GLN A 94 -25.84 -0.04 43.17
N ALA A 95 -25.66 -1.31 42.84
CA ALA A 95 -24.80 -2.38 43.31
C ALA A 95 -24.84 -3.50 42.24
N ALA A 96 -23.93 -4.46 42.41
CA ALA A 96 -23.84 -5.77 41.78
C ALA A 96 -25.10 -6.33 41.10
N THR A 97 -24.89 -7.02 39.97
CA THR A 97 -25.18 -8.45 39.86
C THR A 97 -24.32 -9.10 38.77
N ASP A 98 -23.85 -10.30 39.07
CA ASP A 98 -23.38 -11.32 38.16
C ASP A 98 -24.17 -11.41 36.85
N ALA A 99 -23.48 -11.65 35.74
CA ALA A 99 -23.90 -12.66 34.77
C ALA A 99 -22.78 -12.94 33.77
N ALA A 100 -22.51 -14.22 33.64
CA ALA A 100 -21.62 -14.83 32.68
C ALA A 100 -21.92 -14.48 31.21
N THR A 101 -20.89 -14.67 30.39
CA THR A 101 -20.97 -15.15 29.00
C THR A 101 -21.48 -14.19 27.93
N ALA A 102 -20.55 -13.65 27.14
CA ALA A 102 -20.65 -13.60 25.68
C ALA A 102 -19.23 -13.41 25.06
N PRO A 103 -18.80 -14.25 24.10
CA PRO A 103 -17.62 -13.96 23.28
C PRO A 103 -17.81 -12.65 22.50
N PRO A 104 -16.75 -11.89 22.18
CA PRO A 104 -16.87 -10.75 21.31
C PRO A 104 -17.36 -11.24 19.94
N GLU A 105 -18.58 -10.84 19.62
CA GLU A 105 -19.22 -11.02 18.33
C GLU A 105 -18.28 -10.44 17.26
N SER A 106 -17.63 -11.33 16.51
CA SER A 106 -16.88 -10.99 15.31
C SER A 106 -17.81 -10.27 14.35
N ARG A 107 -17.75 -8.93 14.34
CA ARG A 107 -18.27 -8.18 13.20
C ARG A 107 -17.59 -8.76 11.96
N PRO A 108 -18.34 -9.18 10.93
CA PRO A 108 -17.70 -9.49 9.65
C PRO A 108 -17.01 -8.21 9.21
N ALA A 109 -15.68 -8.25 9.15
CA ALA A 109 -14.91 -7.19 8.53
C ALA A 109 -15.49 -6.95 7.12
N PRO A 110 -15.60 -5.71 6.65
CA PRO A 110 -15.98 -5.46 5.26
C PRO A 110 -15.08 -6.33 4.36
N PRO A 111 -15.59 -6.93 3.27
CA PRO A 111 -14.77 -7.77 2.40
C PRO A 111 -13.57 -6.93 2.00
N ALA A 112 -12.37 -7.36 2.41
CA ALA A 112 -11.15 -6.71 2.01
C ALA A 112 -11.18 -6.62 0.47
N PRO A 113 -10.85 -5.46 -0.13
CA PRO A 113 -10.74 -5.37 -1.57
C PRO A 113 -9.85 -6.51 -2.05
N PRO A 114 -10.15 -7.15 -3.21
CA PRO A 114 -9.39 -8.29 -3.68
C PRO A 114 -7.91 -7.92 -3.66
N ALA A 115 -7.17 -8.59 -2.77
CA ALA A 115 -5.77 -8.27 -2.58
C ALA A 115 -5.06 -8.66 -3.87
N LEU A 116 -4.45 -7.67 -4.54
CA LEU A 116 -3.63 -7.89 -5.71
C LEU A 116 -2.58 -8.96 -5.39
N ASP A 117 -2.60 -10.06 -6.14
CA ASP A 117 -1.54 -11.06 -6.06
C ASP A 117 -0.31 -10.56 -6.82
N GLY A 118 0.55 -9.85 -6.08
CA GLY A 118 1.78 -9.28 -6.60
C GLY A 118 2.77 -10.34 -7.14
N ARG A 119 2.68 -11.60 -6.69
CA ARG A 119 3.55 -12.66 -7.19
C ARG A 119 3.14 -13.06 -8.59
N LEU A 120 1.84 -13.29 -8.82
CA LEU A 120 1.31 -13.61 -10.14
C LEU A 120 1.55 -12.48 -11.13
N LEU A 121 1.32 -11.23 -10.72
CA LEU A 121 1.59 -10.06 -11.56
C LEU A 121 3.08 -9.95 -11.93
N GLY A 122 3.99 -10.21 -10.97
CA GLY A 122 5.43 -10.25 -11.23
C GLY A 122 5.82 -11.31 -12.26
N MET A 123 5.25 -12.51 -12.16
CA MET A 123 5.47 -13.58 -13.13
C MET A 123 4.95 -13.22 -14.53
N CYS A 124 3.80 -12.53 -14.62
CA CYS A 124 3.29 -12.00 -15.89
C CYS A 124 4.29 -11.03 -16.53
N PHE A 125 4.76 -10.05 -15.75
CA PHE A 125 5.72 -9.03 -16.23
C PHE A 125 7.05 -9.64 -16.69
N GLU A 126 7.64 -10.53 -15.90
CA GLU A 126 8.87 -11.21 -16.26
C GLU A 126 8.70 -12.09 -17.51
N GLY A 127 7.60 -12.85 -17.57
CA GLY A 127 7.26 -13.70 -18.71
C GLY A 127 7.11 -12.91 -20.01
N ILE A 128 6.47 -11.74 -19.95
CA ILE A 128 6.33 -10.84 -21.10
C ILE A 128 7.69 -10.33 -21.55
N LYS A 129 8.50 -9.74 -20.65
CA LYS A 129 9.83 -9.21 -21.02
C LYS A 129 10.74 -10.29 -21.59
N ARG A 130 10.69 -11.49 -21.02
CA ARG A 130 11.42 -12.66 -21.54
C ARG A 130 10.95 -13.04 -22.95
N THR A 131 9.64 -13.08 -23.17
CA THR A 131 9.06 -13.44 -24.48
C THR A 131 9.43 -12.43 -25.57
N TYR A 132 9.39 -11.13 -25.27
CA TYR A 132 9.86 -10.08 -26.18
C TYR A 132 11.35 -10.22 -26.50
N LYS A 133 12.17 -10.48 -25.48
CA LYS A 133 13.61 -10.71 -25.66
C LYS A 133 13.89 -11.94 -26.55
N GLU A 134 13.18 -13.04 -26.33
CA GLU A 134 13.30 -14.27 -27.14
C GLU A 134 12.84 -14.08 -28.59
N ALA A 135 11.84 -13.22 -28.82
CA ALA A 135 11.37 -12.84 -30.16
C ALA A 135 12.24 -11.76 -30.84
N ASN A 136 13.35 -11.33 -30.22
CA ASN A 136 14.18 -10.22 -30.66
C ASN A 136 13.40 -8.91 -30.90
N ALA A 137 12.31 -8.72 -30.15
CA ALA A 137 11.48 -7.54 -30.17
C ALA A 137 11.80 -6.64 -28.96
N ARG A 138 11.46 -5.35 -29.06
CA ARG A 138 11.65 -4.38 -27.98
C ARG A 138 10.31 -3.98 -27.38
N ILE A 139 10.27 -3.86 -26.06
CA ILE A 139 9.14 -3.32 -25.29
C ILE A 139 9.69 -2.43 -24.18
N ASP A 140 9.06 -1.28 -23.97
CA ASP A 140 9.37 -0.40 -22.84
C ASP A 140 8.68 -0.89 -21.55
N ASP A 141 9.20 -0.46 -20.39
CA ASP A 141 8.72 -0.95 -19.10
C ASP A 141 7.25 -0.58 -18.81
N ARG A 142 6.77 0.57 -19.31
CA ARG A 142 5.38 0.99 -19.11
C ARG A 142 4.43 0.09 -19.90
N SER A 143 4.73 -0.15 -21.17
CA SER A 143 3.95 -1.07 -22.02
C SER A 143 3.96 -2.50 -21.49
N ALA A 144 5.13 -2.98 -21.02
CA ALA A 144 5.24 -4.29 -20.38
C ALA A 144 4.38 -4.39 -19.12
N GLY A 145 4.33 -3.33 -18.31
CA GLY A 145 3.48 -3.25 -17.12
C GLY A 145 1.99 -3.31 -17.44
N ILE A 146 1.54 -2.56 -18.45
CA ILE A 146 0.14 -2.57 -18.90
C ILE A 146 -0.25 -3.96 -19.43
N MET A 147 0.62 -4.59 -20.21
CA MET A 147 0.37 -5.94 -20.73
C MET A 147 0.36 -6.98 -19.61
N ALA A 148 1.23 -6.84 -18.60
CA ALA A 148 1.26 -7.73 -17.44
C ALA A 148 -0.02 -7.66 -16.62
N ALA A 149 -0.56 -6.46 -16.42
CA ALA A 149 -1.83 -6.28 -15.72
C ALA A 149 -2.99 -6.95 -16.47
N ARG A 150 -3.05 -6.82 -17.80
CA ARG A 150 -4.09 -7.50 -18.61
C ARG A 150 -3.97 -9.02 -18.52
N LEU A 151 -2.76 -9.54 -18.68
CA LEU A 151 -2.50 -10.97 -18.57
C LEU A 151 -2.83 -11.51 -17.16
N TYR A 152 -2.58 -10.71 -16.12
CA TYR A 152 -2.97 -11.03 -14.75
C TYR A 152 -4.48 -11.17 -14.60
N GLU A 153 -5.26 -10.19 -15.09
CA GLU A 153 -6.72 -10.26 -15.08
C GLU A 153 -7.25 -11.44 -15.89
N ASP A 154 -6.67 -11.72 -17.07
CA ASP A 154 -7.05 -12.87 -17.89
C ASP A 154 -6.81 -14.20 -17.17
N VAL A 155 -5.68 -14.33 -16.47
CA VAL A 155 -5.36 -15.52 -15.67
C VAL A 155 -6.29 -15.66 -14.48
N LEU A 156 -6.63 -14.56 -13.80
CA LEU A 156 -7.60 -14.59 -12.71
C LEU A 156 -8.99 -15.01 -13.21
N ALA A 157 -9.47 -14.40 -14.29
CA ALA A 157 -10.77 -14.70 -14.87
C ALA A 157 -10.88 -16.16 -15.33
N ALA A 158 -9.81 -16.70 -15.94
CA ALA A 158 -9.78 -18.08 -16.41
C ALA A 158 -9.75 -19.12 -15.28
N THR A 159 -9.43 -18.72 -14.05
CA THR A 159 -9.23 -19.63 -12.91
C THR A 159 -10.10 -19.31 -11.71
N ALA A 160 -11.14 -18.49 -11.91
CA ALA A 160 -12.03 -18.03 -10.84
C ALA A 160 -12.84 -19.17 -10.22
N ASP A 161 -13.20 -20.18 -11.03
CA ASP A 161 -14.04 -21.31 -10.63
C ASP A 161 -13.24 -22.54 -10.16
N ASP A 162 -11.91 -22.49 -10.20
CA ASP A 162 -11.05 -23.62 -9.85
C ASP A 162 -10.91 -23.79 -8.33
N PRO A 163 -11.14 -25.00 -7.77
CA PRO A 163 -11.00 -25.26 -6.33
C PRO A 163 -9.54 -25.21 -5.84
N ASP A 164 -8.57 -25.43 -6.73
CA ASP A 164 -7.14 -25.19 -6.50
C ASP A 164 -6.58 -24.34 -7.66
N PRO A 165 -6.56 -23.00 -7.50
CA PRO A 165 -6.30 -22.11 -8.62
C PRO A 165 -4.81 -22.00 -8.95
N GLU A 166 -3.87 -22.39 -8.08
CA GLU A 166 -2.43 -22.24 -8.33
C GLU A 166 -1.88 -23.02 -9.55
N PRO A 167 -2.17 -24.34 -9.72
CA PRO A 167 -1.79 -25.05 -10.94
C PRO A 167 -2.50 -24.51 -12.18
N ALA A 168 -3.79 -24.15 -12.06
CA ALA A 168 -4.57 -23.59 -13.15
C ALA A 168 -4.02 -22.23 -13.60
N ARG A 169 -3.68 -21.34 -12.66
CA ARG A 169 -3.07 -20.02 -12.92
C ARG A 169 -1.75 -20.15 -13.66
N ARG A 170 -0.90 -21.09 -13.25
CA ARG A 170 0.38 -21.38 -13.94
C ARG A 170 0.15 -21.89 -15.36
N ALA A 171 -0.86 -22.73 -15.57
CA ALA A 171 -1.20 -23.23 -16.90
C ALA A 171 -1.75 -22.10 -17.79
N ALA A 172 -2.67 -21.28 -17.29
CA ALA A 172 -3.23 -20.12 -17.97
C ALA A 172 -2.15 -19.09 -18.34
N LEU A 173 -1.26 -18.76 -17.41
CA LEU A 173 -0.13 -17.86 -17.66
C LEU A 173 0.76 -18.39 -18.80
N ARG A 174 1.11 -19.68 -18.77
CA ARG A 174 1.92 -20.30 -19.82
C ARG A 174 1.23 -20.22 -21.18
N MET A 175 -0.07 -20.46 -21.23
CA MET A 175 -0.87 -20.36 -22.46
C MET A 175 -0.88 -18.92 -23.00
N GLY A 176 -1.11 -17.93 -22.13
CA GLY A 176 -1.09 -16.52 -22.52
C GLY A 176 0.26 -16.06 -23.07
N LEU A 177 1.37 -16.47 -22.44
CA LEU A 177 2.72 -16.18 -22.96
C LEU A 177 3.01 -16.89 -24.29
N GLN A 178 2.48 -18.09 -24.49
CA GLN A 178 2.61 -18.80 -25.76
C GLN A 178 1.82 -18.11 -26.88
N HIS A 179 0.65 -17.57 -26.57
CA HIS A 179 -0.13 -16.75 -27.51
C HIS A 179 0.65 -15.49 -27.90
N LEU A 180 1.14 -14.74 -26.92
CA LEU A 180 1.97 -13.56 -27.15
C LEU A 180 3.19 -13.87 -28.04
N ARG A 181 3.88 -15.00 -27.78
CA ARG A 181 5.00 -15.43 -28.61
C ARG A 181 4.59 -15.65 -30.08
N ARG A 182 3.44 -16.29 -30.29
CA ARG A 182 2.91 -16.54 -31.64
C ARG A 182 2.58 -15.23 -32.36
N ASP A 183 2.00 -14.26 -31.66
CA ASP A 183 1.67 -12.95 -32.23
C ASP A 183 2.93 -12.18 -32.64
N LEU A 184 3.97 -12.20 -31.80
CA LEU A 184 5.26 -11.56 -32.10
C LEU A 184 6.00 -12.21 -33.27
N GLN A 185 5.81 -13.51 -33.48
CA GLN A 185 6.40 -14.25 -34.61
C GLN A 185 5.61 -14.11 -35.90
N THR A 186 4.33 -13.72 -35.82
CA THR A 186 3.49 -13.53 -36.99
C THR A 186 3.93 -12.23 -37.67
N PRO A 187 4.41 -12.26 -38.93
CA PRO A 187 4.80 -11.05 -39.62
C PRO A 187 3.59 -10.12 -39.69
N ALA A 188 3.72 -8.92 -39.13
CA ALA A 188 2.68 -7.91 -39.19
C ALA A 188 2.32 -7.68 -40.66
N SER A 189 1.08 -8.07 -41.04
CA SER A 189 0.55 -7.71 -42.34
C SER A 189 0.63 -6.18 -42.46
N PRO A 190 1.15 -5.62 -43.56
CA PRO A 190 1.56 -4.21 -43.66
C PRO A 190 0.44 -3.15 -43.53
N ALA A 191 -0.75 -3.52 -43.06
CA ALA A 191 -1.92 -2.65 -43.00
C ALA A 191 -2.14 -1.90 -41.67
N ALA A 192 -1.34 -2.13 -40.62
CA ALA A 192 -1.69 -1.64 -39.26
C ALA A 192 -0.60 -0.87 -38.50
N SER A 193 0.52 -0.47 -39.13
CA SER A 193 1.48 0.44 -38.49
C SER A 193 1.08 1.90 -38.73
N SER A 194 0.13 2.38 -37.93
CA SER A 194 -0.08 3.81 -37.79
C SER A 194 -0.42 4.18 -36.35
N LYS A 195 0.44 5.07 -35.84
CA LYS A 195 0.24 5.99 -34.72
C LYS A 195 0.43 5.36 -33.35
N HIS A 196 1.51 5.78 -32.67
CA HIS A 196 1.46 6.51 -31.40
C HIS A 196 2.80 7.25 -31.24
N SER A 197 2.88 8.45 -31.81
CA SER A 197 3.87 9.48 -31.48
C SER A 197 3.15 10.82 -31.54
N ALA A 198 2.82 11.35 -30.36
CA ALA A 198 2.56 12.75 -30.06
C ALA A 198 2.58 12.89 -28.54
#